data_AF-A0A9D6C443-F1
#
_entry.id   AF-A0A9D6C443-F1
#
_cell.length_a   1.000
_cell.length_b   1.000
_cell.length_c   1.000
_cell.angle_alpha   90.00
_cell.angle_beta   90.00
_cell.angle_gamma   90.00
#
_symmetry.space_group_name_H-M   'P 1'
#
loop_
_entity.id
_entity.type
_entity.pdbx_description
1 polymer ?
#
loop_
_entity_poly.entity_id
_entity_poly.type
_entity_poly.pdbx_seq_one_letter_code
_entity_poly.pdbx_strand_id
1 'polypeptide(L)'
;MSTLAIEFGISDRGLAKVCGRHRIPVPPRGYWAKVAAGERPKVPPFLEWKDRSLDQVIVRGAISSLPDSIAELAMKRKAERQGRGTSEKEASDAPLSMVTIPHPTVAKTACVSACKIDPLRRGIGVQFCPP
;
A
#
# COMPACT_ATOMS: atom_id res chain seq x y z
N MET A 1 -10.81 2.45 -10.70
CA MET A 1 -10.23 1.15 -10.32
C MET A 1 -11.10 0.49 -9.28
N SER A 2 -11.83 1.24 -8.46
CA SER A 2 -12.90 0.76 -7.59
C SER A 2 -13.96 -0.06 -8.32
N THR A 3 -14.47 0.41 -9.45
CA THR A 3 -15.49 -0.32 -10.25
C THR A 3 -14.97 -1.68 -10.73
N LEU A 4 -13.82 -1.70 -11.39
CA LEU A 4 -13.20 -2.94 -11.87
C LEU A 4 -12.79 -3.88 -10.72
N ALA A 5 -12.33 -3.33 -9.59
CA ALA A 5 -11.89 -4.13 -8.44
C ALA A 5 -13.05 -4.95 -7.84
N ILE A 6 -14.28 -4.41 -7.86
CA ILE A 6 -15.49 -5.13 -7.42
C ILE A 6 -15.75 -6.36 -8.31
N GLU A 7 -15.65 -6.21 -9.63
CA GLU A 7 -15.86 -7.31 -10.59
C GLU A 7 -14.84 -8.44 -10.39
N PHE A 8 -13.58 -8.08 -10.08
CA PHE A 8 -12.53 -9.05 -9.80
C PHE A 8 -12.51 -9.57 -8.35
N GLY A 9 -13.39 -9.08 -7.47
CA GLY A 9 -13.45 -9.48 -6.06
C GLY A 9 -12.17 -9.17 -5.28
N ILE A 10 -11.43 -8.13 -5.68
CA ILE A 10 -10.17 -7.72 -5.05
C ILE A 10 -10.22 -6.25 -4.62
N SER A 11 -9.25 -5.82 -3.81
CA SER A 11 -9.13 -4.39 -3.46
C SER A 11 -8.49 -3.59 -4.59
N ASP A 12 -8.86 -2.30 -4.70
CA ASP A 12 -8.30 -1.34 -5.66
C ASP A 12 -6.77 -1.33 -5.67
N ARG A 13 -6.17 -1.37 -4.47
CA ARG A 13 -4.71 -1.41 -4.28
C ARG A 13 -4.13 -2.76 -4.70
N GLY A 14 -4.86 -3.84 -4.51
CA GLY A 14 -4.50 -5.17 -5.01
C GLY A 14 -4.46 -5.21 -6.53
N LEU A 15 -5.51 -4.70 -7.19
CA LEU A 15 -5.59 -4.60 -8.64
C LEU A 15 -4.45 -3.75 -9.19
N ALA A 16 -4.19 -2.58 -8.60
CA ALA A 16 -3.07 -1.71 -9.00
C ALA A 16 -1.69 -2.41 -8.89
N LYS A 17 -1.48 -3.24 -7.86
CA LYS A 17 -0.24 -4.03 -7.73
C LYS A 17 -0.11 -5.08 -8.82
N VAL A 18 -1.21 -5.76 -9.15
CA VAL A 18 -1.23 -6.74 -10.24
C VAL A 18 -0.91 -6.05 -11.56
N CYS A 19 -1.59 -4.94 -11.89
CA CYS A 19 -1.29 -4.14 -13.08
C CYS A 19 0.19 -3.72 -13.14
N GLY A 20 0.74 -3.24 -12.02
CA GLY A 20 2.16 -2.87 -11.94
C GLY A 20 3.12 -4.04 -12.19
N ARG A 21 2.80 -5.25 -11.73
CA ARG A 21 3.60 -6.46 -12.01
C ARG A 21 3.59 -6.82 -13.50
N HIS A 22 2.47 -6.59 -14.17
CA HIS A 22 2.29 -6.81 -15.61
C HIS A 22 2.70 -5.60 -16.47
N ARG A 23 3.37 -4.60 -15.89
CA ARG A 23 3.75 -3.33 -16.54
C ARG A 23 2.60 -2.57 -17.20
N ILE A 24 1.37 -2.82 -16.76
CA ILE A 24 0.20 -2.08 -17.18
C ILE A 24 0.22 -0.74 -16.42
N PRO A 25 0.20 0.40 -17.13
CA PRO A 25 0.26 1.70 -16.49
C PRO A 25 -0.99 1.92 -15.63
N VAL A 26 -0.77 2.12 -14.33
CA VAL A 26 -1.85 2.34 -13.37
C VAL A 26 -2.35 3.78 -13.50
N PRO A 27 -3.65 4.02 -13.72
CA PRO A 27 -4.17 5.38 -13.81
C PRO A 27 -3.99 6.12 -12.48
N PRO A 28 -3.74 7.44 -12.51
CA PRO A 28 -3.61 8.23 -11.30
C PRO A 28 -4.91 8.23 -10.48
N ARG A 29 -4.77 8.47 -9.18
CA ARG A 29 -5.91 8.74 -8.29
C ARG A 29 -6.77 9.88 -8.84
N GLY A 30 -8.09 9.69 -8.84
CA GLY A 30 -9.05 10.62 -9.42
C GLY A 30 -9.26 10.52 -10.94
N TYR A 31 -8.55 9.64 -11.66
CA TYR A 31 -8.77 9.42 -13.10
C TYR A 31 -10.24 9.15 -13.44
N TRP A 32 -10.89 8.26 -12.68
CA TRP A 32 -12.29 7.91 -12.91
C TRP A 32 -13.27 9.03 -12.56
N ALA A 33 -12.91 9.92 -11.62
CA ALA A 33 -13.70 11.11 -11.34
C ALA A 33 -13.65 12.11 -12.51
N LYS A 34 -12.48 12.27 -13.14
CA LYS A 34 -12.31 13.08 -14.35
C LYS A 34 -13.10 12.53 -15.54
N VAL A 35 -13.05 11.22 -15.74
CA VAL A 35 -13.86 10.54 -16.78
C VAL A 35 -15.36 10.73 -16.53
N ALA A 36 -15.82 10.59 -15.27
CA ALA A 36 -17.21 10.82 -14.90
C ALA A 36 -17.63 12.30 -15.07
N ALA A 37 -16.71 13.24 -14.90
CA ALA A 37 -16.91 14.66 -15.17
C ALA A 37 -16.86 15.03 -16.68
N GLY A 38 -16.67 14.05 -17.57
CA GLY A 38 -16.60 14.27 -19.02
C GLY A 38 -15.24 14.77 -19.53
N GLU A 39 -14.23 14.86 -18.66
CA GLU A 39 -12.88 15.20 -19.08
C GLU A 39 -12.21 14.00 -19.80
N ARG A 40 -11.32 14.31 -20.75
CA ARG A 40 -10.48 13.32 -21.44
C ARG A 40 -9.05 13.35 -20.87
N PRO A 41 -8.79 12.69 -19.73
CA PRO A 41 -7.45 12.65 -19.15
C PRO A 41 -6.45 11.98 -20.10
N LYS A 42 -5.19 12.44 -20.09
CA LYS A 42 -4.12 11.82 -20.87
C LYS A 42 -3.99 10.35 -20.49
N VAL A 43 -4.18 9.47 -21.47
CA VAL A 43 -3.97 8.04 -21.32
C VAL A 43 -2.46 7.81 -21.21
N PRO A 44 -1.98 7.15 -20.14
CA PRO A 44 -0.57 6.82 -20.05
C PRO A 44 -0.17 5.93 -21.24
N PRO A 45 0.98 6.18 -21.88
CA PRO A 45 1.40 5.38 -23.01
C PRO A 45 1.57 3.92 -22.57
N PHE A 46 1.08 3.01 -23.41
CA PHE A 46 1.31 1.60 -23.20
C PHE A 46 2.80 1.32 -23.43
N LEU A 47 3.45 0.69 -22.45
CA LEU A 47 4.85 0.29 -22.57
C LEU A 47 4.87 -0.96 -23.45
N GLU A 48 5.54 -0.90 -24.61
CA GLU A 48 5.77 -2.11 -25.39
C GLU A 48 6.55 -3.12 -24.57
N TRP A 49 6.04 -4.34 -24.51
CA TRP A 49 6.57 -5.42 -23.70
C TRP A 49 6.66 -6.68 -24.54
N LYS A 50 7.74 -7.46 -24.36
CA LYS A 50 8.09 -8.59 -25.21
C LYS A 50 8.07 -9.96 -24.52
N ASP A 51 7.80 -10.02 -23.21
CA ASP A 51 7.83 -11.30 -22.51
C ASP A 51 6.44 -11.94 -22.45
N ARG A 52 6.34 -13.13 -23.05
CA ARG A 52 5.11 -13.94 -23.08
C ARG A 52 4.49 -14.17 -21.69
N SER A 53 5.29 -14.18 -20.62
CA SER A 53 4.85 -14.48 -19.25
C SER A 53 3.95 -13.42 -18.63
N LEU A 54 3.94 -12.18 -19.12
CA LEU A 54 3.05 -11.12 -18.60
C LEU A 54 1.81 -10.88 -19.47
N ASP A 55 1.66 -11.59 -20.59
CA ASP A 55 0.52 -11.44 -21.50
C ASP A 55 -0.81 -11.74 -20.82
N GLN A 56 -0.82 -12.66 -19.86
CA GLN A 56 -2.04 -13.08 -19.17
C GLN A 56 -2.03 -12.70 -17.69
N VAL A 57 -3.02 -11.91 -17.29
CA VAL A 57 -3.28 -11.57 -15.90
C VAL A 57 -4.38 -12.47 -15.35
N ILE A 58 -4.03 -13.46 -14.53
CA ILE A 58 -5.00 -14.32 -13.84
C ILE A 58 -5.16 -13.84 -12.40
N VAL A 59 -6.27 -13.16 -12.12
CA VAL A 59 -6.66 -12.82 -10.75
C VAL A 59 -7.46 -14.00 -10.20
N ARG A 60 -6.83 -14.89 -9.43
CA ARG A 60 -7.56 -15.92 -8.67
C ARG A 60 -8.28 -15.23 -7.50
N GLY A 61 -9.54 -14.91 -7.72
CA GLY A 61 -10.43 -14.31 -6.73
C GLY A 61 -10.88 -15.33 -5.68
N ALA A 62 -10.83 -14.88 -4.43
CA ALA A 62 -11.45 -15.46 -3.23
C ALA A 62 -10.97 -16.84 -2.72
N ILE A 63 -10.80 -16.85 -1.39
CA ILE A 63 -10.66 -17.99 -0.49
C ILE A 63 -11.76 -19.04 -0.71
N SER A 64 -12.87 -18.68 -1.36
CA SER A 64 -13.99 -19.59 -1.66
C SER A 64 -13.63 -20.72 -2.63
N SER A 65 -12.56 -20.59 -3.42
CA SER A 65 -12.08 -21.67 -4.29
C SER A 65 -11.03 -22.58 -3.64
N LEU A 66 -10.65 -22.29 -2.39
CA LEU A 66 -9.67 -23.11 -1.67
C LEU A 66 -10.40 -24.28 -0.99
N PRO A 67 -9.77 -25.46 -0.91
CA PRO A 67 -10.30 -26.56 -0.11
C PRO A 67 -10.48 -26.13 1.34
N ASP A 68 -11.52 -26.66 1.99
CA ASP A 68 -11.99 -26.24 3.32
C ASP A 68 -10.86 -26.18 4.37
N SER A 69 -9.91 -27.11 4.29
CA SER A 69 -8.75 -27.18 5.18
C SER A 69 -7.85 -25.94 5.16
N ILE A 70 -7.68 -25.30 4.00
CA ILE A 70 -6.85 -24.10 3.87
C ILE A 70 -7.64 -22.85 4.25
N ALA A 71 -8.95 -22.83 3.94
CA ALA A 71 -9.85 -21.75 4.32
C ALA A 71 -9.93 -21.64 5.86
N GLU A 72 -10.04 -22.76 6.57
CA GLU A 72 -10.12 -22.81 8.03
C GLU A 72 -8.82 -22.32 8.70
N LEU A 73 -7.66 -22.75 8.20
CA LEU A 73 -6.34 -22.26 8.66
C LEU A 73 -6.19 -20.74 8.46
N ALA A 74 -6.68 -20.21 7.34
CA ALA A 74 -6.65 -18.78 7.06
C ALA A 74 -7.56 -17.98 8.01
N MET A 75 -8.76 -18.49 8.29
CA MET A 75 -9.72 -17.89 9.24
C MET A 75 -9.17 -17.89 10.67
N LYS A 76 -8.58 -19.00 11.11
CA LYS A 76 -7.95 -19.12 12.43
C LYS A 76 -6.84 -18.08 12.63
N ARG A 77 -5.93 -17.94 11.65
CA ARG A 77 -4.87 -16.92 11.67
C ARG A 77 -5.41 -15.48 11.65
N LYS A 78 -6.54 -15.25 10.97
CA LYS A 78 -7.19 -13.92 10.94
C LYS A 78 -7.80 -13.59 12.30
N ALA A 79 -8.48 -14.54 12.95
CA ALA A 79 -9.03 -14.39 14.29
C ALA A 79 -7.93 -14.14 15.34
N GLU A 80 -6.82 -14.89 15.27
CA GLU A 80 -5.65 -14.70 16.14
C GLU A 80 -5.06 -13.28 16.02
N ARG A 81 -5.00 -12.73 14.80
CA ARG A 81 -4.55 -11.34 14.56
C ARG A 81 -5.52 -10.30 15.12
N GLN A 82 -6.83 -10.56 15.05
CA GLN A 82 -7.85 -9.66 15.57
C GLN A 82 -7.83 -9.61 17.10
N GLY A 83 -7.67 -10.75 17.77
CA GLY A 83 -7.53 -10.82 19.23
C GLY A 83 -6.29 -10.08 19.75
N ARG A 84 -5.20 -10.06 18.98
CA ARG A 84 -3.99 -9.29 19.33
C ARG A 84 -4.18 -7.77 19.24
N GLY A 85 -5.18 -7.29 18.49
CA GLY A 85 -5.49 -5.87 18.37
C GLY A 85 -6.45 -5.33 19.44
N THR A 86 -7.09 -6.22 20.21
CA THR A 86 -8.13 -5.87 21.20
C THR A 86 -7.75 -6.16 22.65
N SER A 87 -6.48 -6.49 22.93
CA SER A 87 -5.94 -6.37 24.28
C SER A 87 -5.74 -4.88 24.59
N GLU A 88 -6.74 -4.33 25.27
CA GLU A 88 -6.66 -3.19 26.18
C GLU A 88 -5.83 -1.98 25.70
N LYS A 89 -6.50 -1.11 24.93
CA LYS A 89 -6.35 0.33 25.19
C LYS A 89 -7.20 0.68 26.43
N GLU A 90 -6.86 0.13 27.59
CA GLU A 90 -7.04 0.93 28.78
C GLU A 90 -5.94 1.98 28.68
N ALA A 91 -6.34 3.21 28.32
CA ALA A 91 -5.50 4.37 28.54
C ALA A 91 -5.31 4.48 30.04
N SER A 92 -4.30 3.79 30.59
CA SER A 92 -3.73 4.25 31.83
C SER A 92 -3.08 5.59 31.48
N ASP A 93 -3.58 6.66 32.11
CA ASP A 93 -2.94 7.97 32.21
C ASP A 93 -1.61 7.88 32.98
N ALA A 94 -0.85 6.79 32.81
CA ALA A 94 0.53 6.73 33.22
C ALA A 94 1.33 7.50 32.16
N PRO A 95 2.13 8.53 32.55
CA PRO A 95 2.96 9.22 31.59
C PRO A 95 3.90 8.20 30.95
N LEU A 96 3.67 7.94 29.66
CA LEU A 96 4.58 7.14 28.85
C LEU A 96 5.97 7.78 28.99
N SER A 97 6.90 7.07 29.62
CA SER A 97 8.26 7.56 29.76
C SER A 97 8.88 7.73 28.37
N MET A 98 9.57 8.85 28.18
CA MET A 98 10.24 9.13 26.91
C MET A 98 11.24 8.01 26.60
N VAL A 99 11.10 7.40 25.43
CA VAL A 99 12.06 6.41 24.92
C VAL A 99 13.36 7.16 24.60
N THR A 100 14.34 7.05 25.50
CA THR A 100 15.64 7.72 25.37
C THR A 100 16.59 7.01 24.40
N ILE A 101 16.38 5.73 24.10
CA ILE A 101 17.21 4.97 23.15
C ILE A 101 16.30 4.15 22.22
N PRO A 102 15.93 4.67 21.04
CA PRO A 102 15.21 3.89 20.05
C PRO A 102 16.10 2.79 19.46
N HIS A 103 15.53 1.61 19.20
CA HIS A 103 16.21 0.53 18.47
C HIS A 103 16.74 1.07 17.12
N PRO A 104 17.95 0.65 16.65
CA PRO A 104 18.61 1.23 15.47
C PRO A 104 17.74 1.25 14.20
N THR A 105 16.83 0.28 14.04
CA THR A 105 15.88 0.25 12.91
C THR A 105 14.82 1.36 13.00
N VAL A 106 14.37 1.72 14.20
CA VAL A 106 13.37 2.77 14.46
C VAL A 106 14.01 4.16 14.38
N ALA A 107 15.24 4.30 14.85
CA ALA A 107 16.04 5.53 14.72
C ALA A 107 16.21 5.94 13.24
N LYS A 108 16.47 4.97 12.36
CA LYS A 108 16.58 5.18 10.90
C LYS A 108 15.28 5.72 10.28
N THR A 109 14.12 5.35 10.80
CA THR A 109 12.83 5.85 10.30
C THR A 109 12.43 7.20 10.89
N ALA A 110 12.76 7.46 12.16
CA ALA A 110 12.44 8.73 12.84
C ALA A 110 13.26 9.92 12.31
N CYS A 111 14.50 9.66 11.88
CA CYS A 111 15.36 10.68 11.27
C CYS A 111 14.76 11.24 9.96
N VAL A 112 13.95 10.46 9.24
CA VAL A 112 13.32 10.89 7.97
C VAL A 112 12.12 11.83 8.19
N SER A 113 11.42 11.75 9.33
CA SER A 113 10.27 12.64 9.60
C SER A 113 10.66 13.97 10.24
N ALA A 114 11.75 14.01 11.03
CA ALA A 114 12.22 15.25 11.65
C ALA A 114 12.76 16.27 10.63
N CYS A 115 13.31 15.83 9.49
CA CYS A 115 13.85 16.73 8.46
C CYS A 115 12.79 17.43 7.57
N LYS A 116 11.47 17.27 7.82
CA LYS A 116 10.43 17.88 6.97
C LYS A 116 9.66 19.04 7.59
N ILE A 117 9.93 19.39 8.85
CA ILE A 117 9.32 20.56 9.48
C ILE A 117 10.46 21.47 9.96
N ASP A 118 11.19 22.05 9.00
CA ASP A 118 12.07 23.17 9.24
C ASP A 118 11.47 24.40 8.55
N PRO A 119 10.74 25.28 9.26
CA PRO A 119 10.05 26.42 8.66
C PRO A 119 11.00 27.56 8.23
N LEU A 120 12.33 27.39 8.32
CA LEU A 120 13.31 28.46 8.05
C LEU A 120 14.39 28.16 7.00
N ARG A 121 14.27 27.11 6.18
CA ARG A 121 15.23 26.86 5.08
C ARG A 121 14.60 26.93 3.70
N ARG A 122 14.31 28.16 3.24
CA ARG A 122 14.35 28.47 1.80
C ARG A 122 15.81 28.46 1.37
N GLY A 123 16.23 27.45 0.64
CA GLY A 123 17.57 27.38 0.08
C GLY A 123 17.83 26.03 -0.56
N ILE A 124 17.75 25.99 -1.89
CA ILE A 124 18.02 24.84 -2.73
C ILE A 124 19.49 24.41 -2.50
N GLY A 125 19.69 23.18 -2.07
CA GLY A 125 21.01 22.60 -1.85
C GLY A 125 20.89 21.13 -1.52
N VAL A 126 20.85 20.29 -2.56
CA VAL A 126 20.95 18.84 -2.44
C VAL A 126 22.39 18.53 -2.06
N GLN A 127 22.64 18.17 -0.80
CA GLN A 127 23.93 17.66 -0.37
C GLN A 127 23.74 16.24 0.15
N PHE A 128 24.13 15.28 -0.70
CA PHE A 128 24.31 13.87 -0.38
C PHE A 128 25.36 13.74 0.72
N CYS A 129 25.04 13.03 1.81
CA CYS A 129 26.05 12.52 2.75
C CYS A 129 26.38 11.06 2.38
N PRO A 130 27.64 10.72 2.08
CA PRO A 130 28.14 9.35 2.04
C PRO A 130 28.58 8.88 3.46
N PRO A 131 28.95 7.60 3.66
CA PRO A 131 28.67 6.80 4.86
C PRO A 131 29.47 7.16 6.12
#